data_AF-A0A936JWV5-F1
#
_entry.id   AF-A0A936JWV5-F1
#
_cell.length_a   1.000
_cell.length_b   1.000
_cell.length_c   1.000
_cell.angle_alpha   90.00
_cell.angle_beta   90.00
_cell.angle_gamma   90.00
#
_symmetry.space_group_name_H-M   'P 1'
#
loop_
_entity.id
_entity.type
_entity.pdbx_description
1 polymer ?
#
loop_
_entity_poly.entity_id
_entity_poly.type
_entity_poly.pdbx_seq_one_letter_code
_entity_poly.pdbx_strand_id
1 'polypeptide(L)'
;MPRYSPLPWKKTFRKLPPLIEGGLAKLAPGALCAVGCTKLITEAELAAGAYRHLCLETVADLATELRVLLPSPNVGAVSHANAVPEEQARKDLPKYAKLMHGRAPSWNGERLHRTRFHREVWQRELLPPALSLLGFRRLPDHGTEAGFAVHFQVQEALDPSHPEFRDTLLRCVNLLQENVGAVGVHSLNHAEADAWRGLSEDFGWSPLDEAATEAVLARIAQRSAGRGGGEFRLMRERFDCIRKLEPRRILHSTRGFVGYFLIDYCDNLAVFENLEVDNALYVIRADANALGRMSRKELFARVGEDVERIVHTKDWMQQLDNIVRLARDDQSPREGEMI
;
A
#
# COMPACT_ATOMS: atom_id res chain seq x y z
N MET A 1 -20.26 -3.67 -11.37
CA MET A 1 -20.04 -2.48 -10.51
C MET A 1 -18.82 -1.73 -11.01
N PRO A 2 -18.76 -0.39 -10.92
CA PRO A 2 -17.57 0.36 -11.29
C PRO A 2 -16.39 -0.10 -10.43
N ARG A 3 -15.22 -0.33 -11.06
CA ARG A 3 -14.00 -0.79 -10.39
C ARG A 3 -13.46 0.22 -9.37
N TYR A 4 -13.82 1.50 -9.50
CA TYR A 4 -13.31 2.61 -8.70
C TYR A 4 -14.43 3.57 -8.27
N SER A 5 -14.23 4.26 -7.14
CA SER A 5 -15.17 5.21 -6.56
C SER A 5 -15.54 6.32 -7.56
N PRO A 6 -16.83 6.62 -7.79
CA PRO A 6 -17.22 7.73 -8.66
C PRO A 6 -16.89 9.06 -7.97
N LEU A 7 -16.00 9.86 -8.57
CA LEU A 7 -15.64 11.18 -8.10
C LEU A 7 -16.05 12.22 -9.15
N PRO A 8 -16.33 13.48 -8.77
CA PRO A 8 -16.91 14.47 -9.66
C PRO A 8 -15.93 15.08 -10.67
N TRP A 9 -14.69 14.60 -10.72
CA TRP A 9 -13.64 15.11 -11.61
C TRP A 9 -13.02 14.03 -12.50
N LYS A 10 -12.36 14.50 -13.56
CA LYS A 10 -11.53 13.67 -14.43
C LYS A 10 -10.42 13.01 -13.62
N LYS A 11 -10.23 11.71 -13.77
CA LYS A 11 -9.30 10.94 -12.92
C LYS A 11 -7.84 11.05 -13.35
N THR A 12 -7.54 10.97 -14.64
CA THR A 12 -6.15 10.79 -15.08
C THR A 12 -5.80 11.57 -16.36
N PHE A 13 -4.54 11.99 -16.45
CA PHE A 13 -3.88 12.49 -17.63
C PHE A 13 -3.00 11.42 -18.26
N ARG A 14 -2.95 11.39 -19.60
CA ARG A 14 -2.04 10.49 -20.37
C ARG A 14 -0.63 11.07 -20.53
N LYS A 15 -0.50 12.39 -20.41
CA LYS A 15 0.73 13.18 -20.55
C LYS A 15 0.63 14.37 -19.59
N LEU A 16 1.76 15.00 -19.27
CA LEU A 16 1.78 16.19 -18.42
C LEU A 16 0.89 17.30 -19.02
N PRO A 17 -0.05 17.87 -18.26
CA PRO A 17 -0.89 18.95 -18.76
C PRO A 17 -0.08 20.24 -18.89
N PRO A 18 -0.46 21.17 -19.80
CA PRO A 18 0.27 22.42 -20.02
C PRO A 18 0.49 23.26 -18.77
N LEU A 19 -0.45 23.21 -17.81
CA LEU A 19 -0.32 23.86 -16.51
C LEU A 19 0.93 23.40 -15.74
N ILE A 20 1.21 22.10 -15.76
CA ILE A 20 2.38 21.52 -15.07
C ILE A 20 3.66 21.87 -15.82
N GLU A 21 3.67 21.76 -17.15
CA GLU A 21 4.83 22.16 -17.96
C GLU A 21 5.17 23.65 -17.76
N GLY A 22 4.15 24.52 -17.75
CA GLY A 22 4.33 25.95 -17.46
C GLY A 22 4.75 26.23 -16.03
N GLY A 23 4.37 25.38 -15.07
CA GLY A 23 4.85 25.44 -13.68
C GLY A 23 6.33 25.05 -13.57
N LEU A 24 6.75 23.98 -14.24
CA LEU A 24 8.14 23.53 -14.28
C LEU A 24 9.07 24.60 -14.87
N ALA A 25 8.65 25.27 -15.94
CA ALA A 25 9.42 26.32 -16.59
C ALA A 25 9.69 27.55 -15.69
N LYS A 26 8.92 27.72 -14.62
CA LYS A 26 9.09 28.81 -13.63
C LYS A 26 10.00 28.44 -12.47
N LEU A 27 10.37 27.16 -12.34
CA LEU A 27 11.26 26.72 -11.28
C LEU A 27 12.69 27.20 -11.54
N ALA A 28 13.42 27.49 -10.47
CA ALA A 28 14.84 27.79 -10.59
C ALA A 28 15.59 26.56 -11.16
N PRO A 29 16.63 26.75 -11.99
CA PRO A 29 17.42 25.66 -12.51
C PRO A 29 17.98 24.77 -11.39
N GLY A 30 17.78 23.46 -11.49
CA GLY A 30 18.24 22.49 -10.48
C GLY A 30 17.42 22.45 -9.18
N ALA A 31 16.35 23.25 -9.06
CA ALA A 31 15.49 23.18 -7.89
C ALA A 31 14.73 21.86 -7.83
N LEU A 32 14.70 21.25 -6.65
CA LEU A 32 13.78 20.15 -6.36
C LEU A 32 12.34 20.67 -6.43
N CYS A 33 11.40 19.78 -6.75
CA CYS A 33 9.99 20.14 -6.82
C CYS A 33 9.08 19.07 -6.23
N ALA A 34 7.85 19.48 -5.95
CA ALA A 34 6.79 18.60 -5.49
C ALA A 34 5.48 18.92 -6.21
N VAL A 35 4.63 17.90 -6.34
CA VAL A 35 3.28 18.06 -6.89
C VAL A 35 2.34 18.48 -5.78
N GLY A 36 1.70 19.64 -5.94
CA GLY A 36 0.74 20.16 -4.98
C GLY A 36 -0.09 21.31 -5.53
N CYS A 37 -1.25 21.51 -4.93
CA CYS A 37 -2.17 22.58 -5.30
C CYS A 37 -2.91 23.11 -4.08
N THR A 38 -3.35 24.37 -4.16
CA THR A 38 -4.32 24.93 -3.21
C THR A 38 -5.68 24.96 -3.87
N LYS A 39 -6.69 24.41 -3.19
CA LYS A 39 -8.08 24.37 -3.67
C LYS A 39 -8.98 25.00 -2.62
N LEU A 40 -9.98 25.78 -3.07
CA LEU A 40 -11.08 26.20 -2.21
C LEU A 40 -12.07 25.05 -2.10
N ILE A 41 -12.36 24.63 -0.87
CA ILE A 41 -13.33 23.59 -0.54
C ILE A 41 -14.54 24.27 0.12
N THR A 42 -15.71 23.97 -0.39
CA THR A 42 -16.99 24.47 0.13
C THR A 42 -17.61 23.50 1.13
N GLU A 43 -18.45 24.00 2.03
CA GLU A 43 -19.26 23.12 2.90
C GLU A 43 -20.19 22.21 2.10
N ALA A 44 -20.69 22.67 0.95
CA ALA A 44 -21.53 21.89 0.07
C ALA A 44 -20.78 20.67 -0.52
N GLU A 45 -19.53 20.82 -0.93
CA GLU A 45 -18.70 19.69 -1.41
C GLU A 45 -18.42 18.66 -0.29
N LEU A 46 -18.17 19.14 0.94
CA LEU A 46 -17.98 18.28 2.11
C LEU A 46 -19.26 17.50 2.42
N ALA A 47 -20.40 18.19 2.48
CA ALA A 47 -21.71 17.57 2.73
C ALA A 47 -22.11 16.58 1.62
N ALA A 48 -21.72 16.84 0.36
CA ALA A 48 -21.89 15.91 -0.76
C ALA A 48 -20.94 14.69 -0.70
N GLY A 49 -20.00 14.66 0.25
CA GLY A 49 -19.04 13.57 0.43
C GLY A 49 -17.94 13.53 -0.63
N ALA A 50 -17.66 14.64 -1.33
CA ALA A 50 -16.70 14.69 -2.42
C ALA A 50 -15.26 14.33 -1.99
N TYR A 51 -14.95 14.47 -0.70
CA TYR A 51 -13.63 14.19 -0.11
C TYR A 51 -13.69 13.15 1.01
N ARG A 52 -14.77 12.35 1.09
CA ARG A 52 -14.92 11.32 2.13
C ARG A 52 -13.78 10.30 2.11
N HIS A 53 -13.22 9.97 0.93
CA HIS A 53 -12.05 9.09 0.81
C HIS A 53 -10.77 9.66 1.44
N LEU A 54 -10.72 10.97 1.71
CA LEU A 54 -9.65 11.64 2.43
C LEU A 54 -9.98 11.87 3.91
N CYS A 55 -11.09 11.31 4.41
CA CYS A 55 -11.63 11.55 5.75
C CYS A 55 -11.94 13.03 6.01
N LEU A 56 -12.45 13.72 4.98
CA LEU A 56 -12.91 15.10 5.05
C LEU A 56 -14.42 15.13 4.81
N GLU A 57 -15.20 15.19 5.90
CA GLU A 57 -16.67 15.18 5.84
C GLU A 57 -17.27 16.47 6.40
N THR A 58 -16.56 17.13 7.30
CA THR A 58 -16.99 18.36 7.97
C THR A 58 -15.88 19.41 7.98
N VAL A 59 -16.25 20.66 8.27
CA VAL A 59 -15.28 21.76 8.41
C VAL A 59 -14.28 21.49 9.55
N ALA A 60 -14.69 20.76 10.58
CA ALA A 60 -13.81 20.37 11.70
C ALA A 60 -12.67 19.43 11.26
N ASP A 61 -12.84 18.71 10.15
CA ASP A 61 -11.80 17.83 9.60
C ASP A 61 -10.68 18.62 8.90
N LEU A 62 -10.94 19.88 8.53
CA LEU A 62 -9.99 20.79 7.89
C LEU A 62 -9.03 21.43 8.91
N ALA A 63 -8.14 20.60 9.46
CA ALA A 63 -7.10 21.04 10.39
C ALA A 63 -6.05 21.93 9.71
N THR A 64 -5.48 22.87 10.47
CA THR A 64 -4.32 23.69 10.06
C THR A 64 -3.02 22.90 10.11
N GLU A 65 -2.96 21.89 10.97
CA GLU A 65 -1.85 20.95 11.04
C GLU A 65 -1.80 20.06 9.81
N LEU A 66 -0.58 19.71 9.39
CA LEU A 66 -0.38 18.81 8.26
C LEU A 66 -0.90 17.41 8.61
N ARG A 67 -1.94 16.98 7.90
CA ARG A 67 -2.41 15.60 7.92
C ARG A 67 -1.82 14.87 6.73
N VAL A 68 -1.37 13.64 6.95
CA VAL A 68 -0.86 12.75 5.90
C VAL A 68 -1.59 11.43 5.92
N LEU A 69 -1.93 10.92 4.74
CA LEU A 69 -2.50 9.59 4.57
C LEU A 69 -2.02 8.94 3.28
N LEU A 70 -2.07 7.61 3.22
CA LEU A 70 -1.90 6.87 1.99
C LEU A 70 -3.21 6.92 1.20
N PRO A 71 -3.23 7.42 -0.06
CA PRO A 71 -4.44 7.44 -0.87
C PRO A 71 -5.07 6.07 -1.02
N SER A 72 -6.40 6.00 -0.96
CA SER A 72 -7.13 4.73 -1.09
C SER A 72 -6.95 4.12 -2.49
N PRO A 73 -6.67 2.81 -2.62
CA PRO A 73 -6.52 2.14 -3.91
C PRO A 73 -7.81 2.12 -4.73
N ASN A 74 -8.96 2.37 -4.10
CA ASN A 74 -10.27 2.32 -4.74
C ASN A 74 -10.62 3.63 -5.49
N VAL A 75 -9.81 4.68 -5.35
CA VAL A 75 -10.07 5.98 -6.00
C VAL A 75 -9.86 5.92 -7.51
N GLY A 76 -8.77 5.30 -7.95
CA GLY A 76 -8.38 5.22 -9.36
C GLY A 76 -7.17 4.31 -9.59
N ALA A 77 -6.77 4.20 -10.85
CA ALA A 77 -5.74 3.25 -11.25
C ALA A 77 -4.35 3.63 -10.73
N VAL A 78 -4.05 4.94 -10.66
CA VAL A 78 -2.78 5.43 -10.13
C VAL A 78 -2.74 5.30 -8.62
N SER A 79 -3.85 5.57 -7.92
CA SER A 79 -3.99 5.33 -6.47
C SER A 79 -3.85 3.84 -6.14
N HIS A 80 -4.41 2.96 -6.98
CA HIS A 80 -4.22 1.52 -6.86
C HIS A 80 -2.74 1.13 -7.01
N ALA A 81 -2.07 1.56 -8.09
CA ALA A 81 -0.65 1.27 -8.31
C ALA A 81 0.27 1.91 -7.24
N ASN A 82 -0.16 3.02 -6.63
CA ASN A 82 0.56 3.66 -5.54
C ASN A 82 0.53 2.85 -4.24
N ALA A 83 -0.54 2.08 -4.00
CA ALA A 83 -0.75 1.37 -2.73
C ALA A 83 -0.52 -0.14 -2.82
N VAL A 84 -0.83 -0.74 -3.98
CA VAL A 84 -0.84 -2.18 -4.19
C VAL A 84 0.36 -2.58 -5.05
N PRO A 85 1.17 -3.56 -4.62
CA PRO A 85 2.27 -4.07 -5.44
C PRO A 85 1.78 -4.69 -6.75
N GLU A 86 2.60 -4.61 -7.79
CA GLU A 86 2.29 -5.17 -9.11
C GLU A 86 3.13 -6.41 -9.40
N GLU A 87 2.47 -7.52 -9.75
CA GLU A 87 3.17 -8.71 -10.21
C GLU A 87 3.47 -8.63 -11.71
N GLN A 88 4.74 -8.51 -12.06
CA GLN A 88 5.21 -8.48 -13.44
C GLN A 88 5.77 -9.84 -13.87
N ALA A 89 5.38 -10.32 -15.05
CA ALA A 89 5.97 -11.51 -15.64
C ALA A 89 7.35 -11.18 -16.26
N ARG A 90 8.39 -11.88 -15.81
CA ARG A 90 9.75 -11.83 -16.34
C ARG A 90 9.84 -12.67 -17.61
N LYS A 91 9.41 -12.06 -18.72
CA LYS A 91 9.44 -12.67 -20.06
C LYS A 91 10.85 -12.78 -20.65
N ASP A 92 11.80 -12.09 -20.02
CA ASP A 92 13.23 -12.13 -20.29
C ASP A 92 13.92 -13.38 -19.72
N LEU A 93 13.30 -14.05 -18.75
CA LEU A 93 13.81 -15.27 -18.11
C LEU A 93 13.11 -16.53 -18.62
N PRO A 94 13.76 -17.72 -18.59
CA PRO A 94 13.11 -18.96 -19.01
C PRO A 94 11.90 -19.30 -18.12
N LYS A 95 10.91 -19.95 -18.72
CA LYS A 95 9.79 -20.52 -17.98
C LYS A 95 10.26 -21.66 -17.09
N TYR A 96 9.54 -21.91 -16.02
CA TYR A 96 9.74 -23.09 -15.18
C TYR A 96 8.45 -23.92 -15.05
N ALA A 97 8.60 -25.21 -14.77
CA ALA A 97 7.49 -26.12 -14.56
C ALA A 97 6.90 -25.90 -13.16
N LYS A 98 5.73 -25.26 -13.08
CA LYS A 98 4.98 -25.07 -11.83
C LYS A 98 3.93 -26.16 -11.66
N LEU A 99 3.89 -26.78 -10.47
CA LEU A 99 2.79 -27.66 -10.09
C LEU A 99 1.52 -26.84 -9.86
N MET A 100 0.48 -27.13 -10.62
CA MET A 100 -0.82 -26.48 -10.54
C MET A 100 -1.83 -27.45 -9.92
N HIS A 101 -2.73 -26.91 -9.10
CA HIS A 101 -3.87 -27.65 -8.57
C HIS A 101 -5.10 -27.30 -9.41
N GLY A 102 -5.85 -28.32 -9.82
CA GLY A 102 -7.04 -28.13 -10.63
C GLY A 102 -8.11 -29.15 -10.33
N ARG A 103 -9.17 -29.09 -11.14
CA ARG A 103 -10.24 -30.07 -11.15
C ARG A 103 -10.32 -30.69 -12.54
N ALA A 104 -10.37 -32.01 -12.60
CA ALA A 104 -10.57 -32.76 -13.84
C ALA A 104 -11.87 -33.56 -13.75
N PRO A 105 -12.57 -33.78 -14.88
CA PRO A 105 -13.73 -34.66 -14.90
C PRO A 105 -13.34 -36.07 -14.45
N SER A 106 -14.22 -36.72 -13.70
CA SER A 106 -14.16 -38.16 -13.44
C SER A 106 -14.28 -38.91 -14.76
N TRP A 107 -13.89 -40.19 -14.76
CA TRP A 107 -13.91 -41.04 -15.95
C TRP A 107 -15.28 -41.08 -16.67
N ASN A 108 -16.39 -40.87 -15.93
CA ASN A 108 -17.75 -40.82 -16.46
C ASN A 108 -18.30 -39.39 -16.69
N GLY A 109 -17.49 -38.34 -16.49
CA GLY A 109 -17.87 -36.95 -16.72
C GLY A 109 -18.86 -36.33 -15.70
N GLU A 110 -19.41 -37.11 -14.79
CA GLU A 110 -20.46 -36.67 -13.87
C GLU A 110 -19.94 -35.88 -12.66
N ARG A 111 -18.66 -36.03 -12.32
CA ARG A 111 -18.05 -35.38 -11.15
C ARG A 111 -16.72 -34.73 -11.53
N LEU A 112 -16.29 -33.77 -10.72
CA LEU A 112 -14.94 -33.22 -10.77
C LEU A 112 -14.13 -33.79 -9.62
N HIS A 113 -12.90 -34.24 -9.88
CA HIS A 113 -11.95 -34.64 -8.85
C HIS A 113 -10.75 -33.69 -8.82
N ARG A 114 -10.14 -33.52 -7.64
CA ARG A 114 -8.92 -32.71 -7.50
C ARG A 114 -7.78 -33.41 -8.21
N THR A 115 -7.06 -32.68 -9.06
CA THR A 115 -5.89 -33.17 -9.78
C THR A 115 -4.72 -32.19 -9.61
N ARG A 116 -3.53 -32.68 -9.92
CA ARG A 116 -2.29 -31.89 -9.95
C ARG A 116 -1.63 -32.10 -11.30
N PHE A 117 -1.21 -31.02 -11.95
CA PHE A 117 -0.52 -31.09 -13.24
C PHE A 117 0.55 -30.02 -13.32
N HIS A 118 1.63 -30.27 -14.07
CA HIS A 118 2.65 -29.26 -14.31
C HIS A 118 2.27 -28.36 -15.49
N ARG A 119 2.60 -27.07 -15.37
CA ARG A 119 2.48 -26.10 -16.44
C ARG A 119 3.72 -25.23 -16.48
N GLU A 120 4.25 -25.00 -17.67
CA GLU A 120 5.30 -24.00 -17.88
C GLU A 120 4.73 -22.60 -17.69
N VAL A 121 5.30 -21.86 -16.75
CA VAL A 121 4.89 -20.48 -16.42
C VAL A 121 6.09 -19.55 -16.43
N TRP A 122 5.85 -18.30 -16.79
CA TRP A 122 6.86 -17.26 -16.63
C TRP A 122 7.16 -17.04 -15.16
N GLN A 123 8.42 -16.77 -14.86
CA GLN A 123 8.84 -16.25 -13.57
C GLN A 123 8.14 -14.91 -13.34
N ARG A 124 7.83 -14.58 -12.09
CA ARG A 124 7.12 -13.36 -11.71
C ARG A 124 7.96 -12.61 -10.71
N GLU A 125 8.03 -11.30 -10.88
CA GLU A 125 8.65 -10.37 -9.95
C GLU A 125 7.55 -9.50 -9.34
N LEU A 126 7.70 -9.14 -8.06
CA LEU A 126 6.78 -8.24 -7.39
C LEU A 126 7.40 -6.84 -7.34
N LEU A 127 6.83 -5.92 -8.11
CA LEU A 127 7.24 -4.54 -8.09
C LEU A 127 6.66 -3.86 -6.84
N PRO A 128 7.51 -3.23 -6.00
CA PRO A 128 7.03 -2.53 -4.82
C PRO A 128 6.15 -1.34 -5.20
N PRO A 129 5.07 -1.07 -4.45
CA PRO A 129 4.28 0.14 -4.63
C PRO A 129 5.09 1.36 -4.17
N ALA A 130 4.74 2.52 -4.72
CA ALA A 130 5.41 3.78 -4.40
C ALA A 130 5.13 4.26 -2.97
N LEU A 131 3.92 3.97 -2.46
CA LEU A 131 3.39 4.39 -1.18
C LEU A 131 3.51 5.90 -0.93
N SER A 132 3.43 6.71 -1.98
CA SER A 132 3.50 8.15 -1.87
C SER A 132 2.30 8.63 -1.05
N LEU A 133 2.58 9.40 0.01
CA LEU A 133 1.58 9.93 0.91
C LEU A 133 0.97 11.21 0.33
N LEU A 134 -0.32 11.43 0.59
CA LEU A 134 -0.99 12.68 0.33
C LEU A 134 -1.07 13.48 1.62
N GLY A 135 -0.40 14.62 1.64
CA GLY A 135 -0.45 15.61 2.71
C GLY A 135 -1.48 16.69 2.41
N PHE A 136 -2.21 17.13 3.42
CA PHE A 136 -3.10 18.29 3.31
C PHE A 136 -3.27 19.05 4.61
N ARG A 137 -3.52 20.36 4.48
CA ARG A 137 -3.79 21.28 5.60
C ARG A 137 -4.61 22.48 5.14
N ARG A 138 -5.43 23.00 6.05
CA ARG A 138 -6.14 24.27 5.86
C ARG A 138 -5.16 25.44 5.97
N LEU A 139 -5.34 26.42 5.09
CA LEU A 139 -4.64 27.69 5.09
C LEU A 139 -5.59 28.78 5.63
N PRO A 140 -5.47 29.22 6.90
CA PRO A 140 -6.42 30.13 7.53
C PRO A 140 -6.59 31.45 6.77
N ASP A 141 -5.48 32.03 6.33
CA ASP A 141 -5.42 33.38 5.76
C ASP A 141 -5.80 33.44 4.27
N HIS A 142 -6.08 32.28 3.66
CA HIS A 142 -6.37 32.16 2.24
C HIS A 142 -7.81 31.72 1.94
N GLY A 143 -8.64 31.57 2.98
CA GLY A 143 -10.07 31.33 2.84
C GLY A 143 -10.81 32.53 2.28
N THR A 144 -11.99 32.29 1.72
CA THR A 144 -12.92 33.33 1.27
C THR A 144 -14.30 33.08 1.87
N GLU A 145 -15.23 34.02 1.73
CA GLU A 145 -16.64 33.77 2.08
C GLU A 145 -17.22 32.56 1.32
N ALA A 146 -16.63 32.23 0.15
CA ALA A 146 -17.05 31.13 -0.69
C ALA A 146 -16.47 29.76 -0.27
N GLY A 147 -15.48 29.70 0.62
CA GLY A 147 -14.94 28.41 1.07
C GLY A 147 -13.57 28.46 1.75
N PHE A 148 -13.10 27.28 2.15
CA PHE A 148 -11.85 27.10 2.89
C PHE A 148 -10.70 26.77 1.95
N ALA A 149 -9.61 27.52 2.01
CA ALA A 149 -8.40 27.18 1.26
C ALA A 149 -7.69 25.99 1.92
N VAL A 150 -7.50 24.92 1.16
CA VAL A 150 -6.79 23.72 1.59
C VAL A 150 -5.66 23.45 0.62
N HIS A 151 -4.46 23.32 1.16
CA HIS A 151 -3.29 22.91 0.42
C HIS A 151 -3.22 21.37 0.41
N PHE A 152 -3.01 20.80 -0.77
CA PHE A 152 -2.79 19.37 -0.98
C PHE A 152 -1.45 19.15 -1.66
N GLN A 153 -0.73 18.12 -1.25
CA GLN A 153 0.63 17.85 -1.75
C GLN A 153 0.97 16.36 -1.67
N VAL A 154 1.51 15.82 -2.74
CA VAL A 154 2.14 14.49 -2.70
C VAL A 154 3.49 14.63 -2.01
N GLN A 155 3.71 13.87 -0.94
CA GLN A 155 4.93 13.90 -0.11
C GLN A 155 6.06 13.13 -0.81
N GLU A 156 6.46 13.62 -1.98
CA GLU A 156 7.51 13.04 -2.80
C GLU A 156 8.37 14.14 -3.42
N ALA A 157 9.66 14.10 -3.10
CA ALA A 157 10.65 15.05 -3.60
C ALA A 157 11.14 14.64 -4.98
N LEU A 158 10.87 15.46 -5.98
CA LEU A 158 11.23 15.20 -7.37
C LEU A 158 12.47 16.00 -7.76
N ASP A 159 13.44 15.30 -8.33
CA ASP A 159 14.65 15.88 -8.89
C ASP A 159 14.54 15.92 -10.42
N PRO A 160 14.49 17.12 -11.05
CA PRO A 160 14.43 17.26 -12.51
C PRO A 160 15.60 16.62 -13.26
N SER A 161 16.73 16.36 -12.59
CA SER A 161 17.90 15.70 -13.18
C SER A 161 17.81 14.17 -13.20
N HIS A 162 16.87 13.59 -12.46
CA HIS A 162 16.71 12.14 -12.38
C HIS A 162 16.18 11.55 -13.70
N PRO A 163 16.72 10.42 -14.20
CA PRO A 163 16.29 9.82 -15.46
C PRO A 163 14.78 9.51 -15.53
N GLU A 164 14.20 9.06 -14.42
CA GLU A 164 12.78 8.73 -14.29
C GLU A 164 11.90 9.91 -13.85
N PHE A 165 12.43 11.14 -13.87
CA PHE A 165 11.75 12.34 -13.37
C PHE A 165 10.36 12.52 -14.00
N ARG A 166 10.26 12.44 -15.33
CA ARG A 166 8.98 12.72 -16.02
C ARG A 166 7.91 11.68 -15.70
N ASP A 167 8.29 10.41 -15.59
CA ASP A 167 7.37 9.32 -15.27
C ASP A 167 6.89 9.41 -13.82
N THR A 168 7.82 9.69 -12.91
CA THR A 168 7.51 9.92 -11.49
C THR A 168 6.62 11.16 -11.31
N LEU A 169 6.94 12.26 -11.98
CA LEU A 169 6.12 13.47 -11.98
C LEU A 169 4.71 13.20 -12.50
N LEU A 170 4.57 12.50 -13.63
CA LEU A 170 3.26 12.17 -14.19
C LEU A 170 2.46 11.28 -13.23
N ARG A 171 3.10 10.33 -12.54
CA ARG A 171 2.47 9.53 -11.50
C ARG A 171 1.97 10.41 -10.35
N CYS A 172 2.79 11.31 -9.80
CA CYS A 172 2.40 12.21 -8.71
C CYS A 172 1.27 13.17 -9.14
N VAL A 173 1.33 13.71 -10.36
CA VAL A 173 0.25 14.55 -10.95
C VAL A 173 -1.04 13.77 -11.03
N ASN A 174 -1.01 12.53 -11.53
CA ASN A 174 -2.22 11.71 -11.61
C ASN A 174 -2.72 11.27 -10.23
N LEU A 175 -1.84 10.99 -9.28
CA LEU A 175 -2.23 10.65 -7.91
C LEU A 175 -3.01 11.81 -7.26
N LEU A 176 -2.53 13.05 -7.42
CA LEU A 176 -3.22 14.23 -6.93
C LEU A 176 -4.51 14.50 -7.71
N GLN A 177 -4.49 14.35 -9.04
CA GLN A 177 -5.68 14.49 -9.89
C GLN A 177 -6.78 13.51 -9.50
N GLU A 178 -6.44 12.24 -9.28
CA GLU A 178 -7.40 11.21 -8.89
C GLU A 178 -8.07 11.54 -7.56
N ASN A 179 -7.32 12.09 -6.60
CA ASN A 179 -7.79 12.31 -5.23
C ASN A 179 -8.40 13.70 -4.96
N VAL A 180 -8.04 14.72 -5.73
CA VAL A 180 -8.42 16.13 -5.44
C VAL A 180 -9.05 16.83 -6.66
N GLY A 181 -8.80 16.32 -7.87
CA GLY A 181 -9.31 16.89 -9.12
C GLY A 181 -8.59 18.16 -9.59
N ALA A 182 -7.56 18.60 -8.87
CA ALA A 182 -6.73 19.75 -9.19
C ALA A 182 -5.25 19.36 -9.05
N VAL A 183 -4.38 20.01 -9.82
CA VAL A 183 -2.94 19.71 -9.84
C VAL A 183 -2.13 20.98 -9.97
N GLY A 184 -0.89 20.92 -9.48
CA GLY A 184 0.09 21.98 -9.60
C GLY A 184 1.49 21.45 -9.28
N VAL A 185 2.49 22.28 -9.49
CA VAL A 185 3.88 21.98 -9.16
C VAL A 185 4.50 23.23 -8.54
N HIS A 186 5.34 23.04 -7.52
CA HIS A 186 6.06 24.12 -6.85
C HIS A 186 7.46 23.64 -6.44
N SER A 187 8.34 24.60 -6.16
CA SER A 187 9.70 24.32 -5.66
C SER A 187 9.64 23.75 -4.26
N LEU A 188 10.43 22.72 -4.00
CA LEU A 188 10.60 22.10 -2.69
C LEU A 188 11.97 22.50 -2.14
N ASN A 189 12.03 22.85 -0.85
CA ASN A 189 13.32 23.13 -0.23
C ASN A 189 14.06 21.81 0.11
N HIS A 190 15.39 21.87 0.22
CA HIS A 190 16.22 20.68 0.45
C HIS A 190 15.95 20.01 1.81
N ALA A 191 15.69 20.79 2.86
CA ALA A 191 15.44 20.24 4.19
C ALA A 191 14.14 19.40 4.24
N GLU A 192 13.07 19.88 3.62
CA GLU A 192 11.81 19.14 3.45
C GLU A 192 12.01 17.91 2.58
N ALA A 193 12.73 18.05 1.46
CA ALA A 193 13.04 16.94 0.57
C ALA A 193 13.78 15.80 1.29
N ASP A 194 14.80 16.14 2.08
CA ASP A 194 15.60 15.17 2.82
C ASP A 194 14.79 14.53 3.96
N ALA A 195 13.92 15.30 4.63
CA ALA A 195 13.00 14.75 5.63
C ALA A 195 12.04 13.71 5.03
N TRP A 196 11.48 13.98 3.85
CA TRP A 196 10.58 13.05 3.18
C TRP A 196 11.29 11.78 2.69
N ARG A 197 12.50 11.92 2.14
CA ARG A 197 13.34 10.78 1.73
C ARG A 197 13.69 9.91 2.92
N GLY A 198 14.10 10.50 4.05
CA GLY A 198 14.36 9.76 5.27
C GLY A 198 13.14 8.97 5.77
N LEU A 199 11.94 9.56 5.70
CA LEU A 199 10.70 8.90 6.08
C LEU A 199 10.28 7.77 5.13
N SER A 200 10.65 7.83 3.85
CA SER A 200 10.31 6.80 2.86
C SER A 200 11.31 5.64 2.84
N GLU A 201 12.54 5.85 3.31
CA GLU A 201 13.60 4.84 3.39
C GLU A 201 13.62 4.09 4.73
N ASP A 202 13.26 4.76 5.83
CA ASP A 202 13.09 4.13 7.14
C ASP A 202 11.64 3.74 7.40
N PHE A 203 11.37 2.45 7.60
CA PHE A 203 10.03 1.95 7.92
C PHE A 203 9.74 1.91 9.40
N GLY A 204 10.77 1.82 10.25
CA GLY A 204 10.66 1.70 11.71
C GLY A 204 9.69 0.60 12.17
N TRP A 205 10.20 -0.53 12.64
CA TRP A 205 9.35 -1.61 13.16
C TRP A 205 9.16 -1.51 14.66
N SER A 206 7.91 -1.50 15.10
CA SER A 206 7.56 -1.50 16.53
C SER A 206 6.69 -2.71 16.88
N PRO A 207 6.99 -3.42 17.98
CA PRO A 207 6.12 -4.47 18.49
C PRO A 207 4.71 -3.95 18.79
N LEU A 208 3.70 -4.77 18.47
CA LEU A 208 2.33 -4.57 18.90
C LEU A 208 2.09 -5.34 20.20
N ASP A 209 1.93 -4.60 21.28
CA ASP A 209 1.22 -5.08 22.46
C ASP A 209 -0.30 -4.88 22.30
N GLU A 210 -1.08 -5.26 23.30
CA GLU A 210 -2.55 -5.17 23.24
C GLU A 210 -3.05 -3.72 23.12
N ALA A 211 -2.41 -2.78 23.82
CA ALA A 211 -2.80 -1.37 23.78
C ALA A 211 -2.45 -0.73 22.43
N ALA A 212 -1.25 -1.00 21.91
CA ALA A 212 -0.79 -0.56 20.61
C ALA A 212 -1.65 -1.16 19.49
N THR A 213 -2.08 -2.42 19.65
CA THR A 213 -2.98 -3.10 18.72
C THR A 213 -4.27 -2.32 18.56
N GLU A 214 -5.00 -2.06 19.65
CA GLU A 214 -6.28 -1.34 19.54
C GLU A 214 -6.09 0.10 19.05
N ALA A 215 -4.99 0.77 19.41
CA ALA A 215 -4.68 2.10 18.88
C ALA A 215 -4.43 2.09 17.35
N VAL A 216 -3.69 1.08 16.85
CA VAL A 216 -3.42 0.92 15.41
C VAL A 216 -4.70 0.53 14.67
N LEU A 217 -5.47 -0.43 15.17
CA LEU A 217 -6.73 -0.84 14.57
C LEU A 217 -7.74 0.31 14.56
N ALA A 218 -7.83 1.11 15.64
CA ALA A 218 -8.69 2.30 15.67
C ALA A 218 -8.24 3.36 14.66
N ARG A 219 -6.93 3.60 14.51
CA ARG A 219 -6.40 4.53 13.50
C ARG A 219 -6.73 4.06 12.08
N ILE A 220 -6.59 2.77 11.82
CA ILE A 220 -6.99 2.20 10.53
C ILE A 220 -8.51 2.32 10.35
N ALA A 221 -9.30 2.02 11.39
CA ALA A 221 -10.75 2.18 11.37
C ALA A 221 -11.18 3.59 10.99
N GLN A 222 -10.54 4.61 11.56
CA GLN A 222 -10.79 6.02 11.24
C GLN A 222 -10.47 6.33 9.77
N ARG A 223 -9.35 5.82 9.24
CA ARG A 223 -8.99 5.95 7.81
C ARG A 223 -9.91 5.17 6.88
N SER A 224 -10.53 4.12 7.40
CA SER A 224 -11.49 3.26 6.69
C SER A 224 -12.94 3.71 6.87
N ALA A 225 -13.23 4.67 7.77
CA ALA A 225 -14.59 5.16 8.02
C ALA A 225 -15.22 5.75 6.76
N GLY A 226 -14.41 6.43 5.93
CA GLY A 226 -14.83 6.91 4.61
C GLY A 226 -15.01 5.82 3.54
N ARG A 227 -14.63 4.57 3.84
CA ARG A 227 -14.70 3.40 2.93
C ARG A 227 -15.85 2.43 3.25
N GLY A 228 -16.59 2.66 4.35
CA GLY A 228 -17.75 1.87 4.79
C GLY A 228 -17.41 0.79 5.82
N GLY A 229 -18.31 0.56 6.79
CA GLY A 229 -18.05 -0.29 7.97
C GLY A 229 -17.77 -1.78 7.69
N GLY A 230 -17.99 -2.27 6.47
CA GLY A 230 -17.68 -3.65 6.08
C GLY A 230 -16.19 -3.93 5.89
N GLU A 231 -15.41 -2.97 5.41
CA GLU A 231 -13.96 -3.14 5.21
C GLU A 231 -13.22 -3.26 6.56
N PHE A 232 -13.60 -2.43 7.55
CA PHE A 232 -13.02 -2.51 8.89
C PHE A 232 -13.30 -3.85 9.58
N ARG A 233 -14.50 -4.39 9.39
CA ARG A 233 -14.84 -5.72 9.93
C ARG A 233 -13.96 -6.81 9.32
N LEU A 234 -13.84 -6.83 7.99
CA LEU A 234 -13.01 -7.80 7.28
C LEU A 234 -11.54 -7.70 7.73
N MET A 235 -11.05 -6.48 7.92
CA MET A 235 -9.70 -6.24 8.41
C MET A 235 -9.49 -6.81 9.82
N ARG A 236 -10.42 -6.54 10.76
CA ARG A 236 -10.36 -7.09 12.11
C ARG A 236 -10.42 -8.62 12.09
N GLU A 237 -11.31 -9.19 11.28
CA GLU A 237 -11.39 -10.64 11.10
C GLU A 237 -10.05 -11.24 10.61
N ARG A 238 -9.39 -10.61 9.64
CA ARG A 238 -8.06 -11.06 9.17
C ARG A 238 -7.01 -11.00 10.27
N PHE A 239 -6.97 -9.90 11.01
CA PHE A 239 -6.03 -9.72 12.10
C PHE A 239 -6.25 -10.74 13.23
N ASP A 240 -7.51 -11.00 13.59
CA ASP A 240 -7.87 -12.02 14.58
C ASP A 240 -7.46 -13.42 14.11
N CYS A 241 -7.62 -13.72 12.82
CA CYS A 241 -7.15 -14.99 12.23
C CYS A 241 -5.63 -15.14 12.32
N ILE A 242 -4.86 -14.08 12.05
CA ILE A 242 -3.40 -14.07 12.22
C ILE A 242 -3.03 -14.34 13.69
N ARG A 243 -3.70 -13.67 14.64
CA ARG A 243 -3.43 -13.86 16.07
C ARG A 243 -3.74 -15.27 16.58
N LYS A 244 -4.76 -15.94 16.04
CA LYS A 244 -5.12 -17.33 16.40
C LYS A 244 -4.02 -18.35 16.12
N LEU A 245 -3.08 -18.04 15.22
CA LEU A 245 -1.93 -18.90 14.94
C LEU A 245 -0.77 -18.67 15.92
N GLU A 246 -0.97 -17.83 16.93
CA GLU A 246 -0.04 -17.56 18.03
C GLU A 246 1.35 -17.13 17.53
N PRO A 247 1.46 -15.98 16.82
CA PRO A 247 2.76 -15.46 16.43
C PRO A 247 3.59 -15.12 17.68
N ARG A 248 4.92 -15.30 17.60
CA ARG A 248 5.86 -14.90 18.66
C ARG A 248 5.81 -13.40 18.91
N ARG A 249 5.64 -12.61 17.84
CA ARG A 249 5.41 -11.17 17.88
C ARG A 249 4.81 -10.68 16.57
N ILE A 250 4.13 -9.55 16.64
CA ILE A 250 3.66 -8.82 15.47
C ILE A 250 4.32 -7.44 15.53
N LEU A 251 5.00 -7.07 14.45
CA LEU A 251 5.61 -5.76 14.29
C LEU A 251 4.76 -4.94 13.32
N HIS A 252 4.52 -3.68 13.63
CA HIS A 252 3.87 -2.76 12.70
C HIS A 252 4.88 -1.71 12.23
N SER A 253 4.73 -1.28 10.98
CA SER A 253 5.49 -0.15 10.47
C SER A 253 5.03 1.14 11.13
N THR A 254 5.99 1.93 11.58
CA THR A 254 5.76 3.25 12.19
C THR A 254 6.01 4.40 11.22
N ARG A 255 6.71 4.14 10.10
CA ARG A 255 7.10 5.13 9.08
C ARG A 255 6.74 4.62 7.69
N GLY A 256 7.54 4.88 6.65
CA GLY A 256 7.23 4.81 5.19
C GLY A 256 6.58 3.54 4.61
N PHE A 257 6.19 2.58 5.44
CA PHE A 257 5.49 1.35 5.10
C PHE A 257 4.09 1.25 5.72
N VAL A 258 3.33 2.32 5.56
CA VAL A 258 2.01 2.47 6.19
C VAL A 258 1.08 1.29 5.91
N GLY A 259 0.49 0.74 6.97
CA GLY A 259 -0.49 -0.35 6.90
C GLY A 259 0.12 -1.75 6.82
N TYR A 260 1.44 -1.87 6.72
CA TYR A 260 2.14 -3.15 6.70
C TYR A 260 2.51 -3.67 8.10
N PHE A 261 2.40 -4.98 8.25
CA PHE A 261 2.69 -5.76 9.43
C PHE A 261 3.70 -6.85 9.07
N LEU A 262 4.69 -7.04 9.95
CA LEU A 262 5.63 -8.14 9.91
C LEU A 262 5.33 -9.07 11.08
N ILE A 263 4.86 -10.27 10.77
CA ILE A 263 4.37 -11.26 11.73
C ILE A 263 5.43 -12.35 11.84
N ASP A 264 5.97 -12.55 13.03
CA ASP A 264 7.01 -13.52 13.33
C ASP A 264 6.37 -14.78 13.93
N TYR A 265 6.36 -15.88 13.18
CA TYR A 265 5.80 -17.15 13.68
C TYR A 265 6.86 -18.06 14.30
N CYS A 266 8.03 -18.14 13.69
CA CYS A 266 9.16 -18.93 14.15
C CYS A 266 10.46 -18.52 13.44
N ASP A 267 11.61 -19.10 13.82
CA ASP A 267 12.95 -18.60 13.44
C ASP A 267 13.19 -18.46 11.93
N ASN A 268 12.50 -19.25 11.10
CA ASN A 268 12.64 -19.24 9.64
C ASN A 268 11.33 -18.92 8.90
N LEU A 269 10.32 -18.36 9.58
CA LEU A 269 9.04 -18.04 8.95
C LEU A 269 8.48 -16.72 9.47
N ALA A 270 8.46 -15.75 8.56
CA ALA A 270 7.81 -14.48 8.76
C ALA A 270 6.73 -14.26 7.70
N VAL A 271 5.67 -13.54 8.08
CA VAL A 271 4.60 -13.15 7.18
C VAL A 271 4.53 -11.65 7.08
N PHE A 272 4.40 -11.16 5.86
CA PHE A 272 4.31 -9.77 5.54
C PHE A 272 2.91 -9.48 4.97
N GLU A 273 2.13 -8.66 5.67
CA GLU A 273 0.70 -8.43 5.39
C GLU A 273 0.40 -6.93 5.39
N ASN A 274 -0.45 -6.47 4.46
CA ASN A 274 -1.07 -5.15 4.54
C ASN A 274 -2.57 -5.28 4.80
N LEU A 275 -3.00 -4.85 5.98
CA LEU A 275 -4.40 -4.95 6.38
C LEU A 275 -5.30 -3.90 5.70
N GLU A 276 -4.74 -2.82 5.15
CA GLU A 276 -5.49 -1.69 4.60
C GLU A 276 -5.80 -1.80 3.11
N VAL A 277 -4.88 -2.34 2.32
CA VAL A 277 -4.92 -2.18 0.85
C VAL A 277 -4.63 -3.45 0.04
N ASP A 278 -3.97 -4.47 0.63
CA ASP A 278 -3.68 -5.71 -0.11
C ASP A 278 -4.72 -6.78 0.19
N ASN A 279 -4.99 -7.59 -0.82
CA ASN A 279 -5.82 -8.79 -0.70
C ASN A 279 -4.95 -10.06 -0.66
N ALA A 280 -3.71 -9.95 -0.20
CA ALA A 280 -2.83 -11.08 0.03
C ALA A 280 -1.82 -10.81 1.14
N LEU A 281 -1.39 -11.90 1.76
CA LEU A 281 -0.21 -11.95 2.61
C LEU A 281 0.94 -12.62 1.87
N TYR A 282 2.16 -12.30 2.29
CA TYR A 282 3.40 -12.81 1.73
C TYR A 282 4.15 -13.60 2.79
N VAL A 283 4.28 -14.90 2.57
CA VAL A 283 4.99 -15.81 3.46
C VAL A 283 6.45 -15.89 3.02
N ILE A 284 7.36 -15.50 3.91
CA ILE A 284 8.79 -15.40 3.64
C ILE A 284 9.52 -16.37 4.54
N ARG A 285 10.31 -17.28 3.95
CA ARG A 285 11.16 -18.20 4.73
C ARG A 285 12.44 -17.51 5.20
N ALA A 286 12.30 -16.62 6.18
CA ALA A 286 13.41 -15.87 6.76
C ALA A 286 13.10 -15.43 8.19
N ASP A 287 14.15 -15.14 8.95
CA ASP A 287 14.05 -14.51 10.27
C ASP A 287 13.46 -13.09 10.16
N ALA A 288 12.52 -12.78 11.06
CA ALA A 288 11.83 -11.50 11.08
C ALA A 288 12.76 -10.32 11.43
N ASN A 289 13.83 -10.51 12.21
CA ASN A 289 14.77 -9.41 12.49
C ASN A 289 15.57 -9.03 11.25
N ALA A 290 15.96 -10.01 10.43
CA ALA A 290 16.63 -9.76 9.17
C ALA A 290 15.72 -8.98 8.21
N LEU A 291 14.45 -9.38 8.09
CA LEU A 291 13.47 -8.68 7.25
C LEU A 291 13.16 -7.27 7.75
N GLY A 292 13.08 -7.07 9.07
CA GLY A 292 12.84 -5.77 9.68
C GLY A 292 13.92 -4.72 9.41
N ARG A 293 15.09 -5.12 8.90
CA ARG A 293 16.19 -4.20 8.56
C ARG A 293 16.28 -3.87 7.07
N MET A 294 15.47 -4.52 6.23
CA MET A 294 15.51 -4.35 4.78
C MET A 294 14.77 -3.10 4.33
N SER A 295 15.30 -2.45 3.29
CA SER A 295 14.57 -1.47 2.50
C SER A 295 13.36 -2.11 1.80
N ARG A 296 12.40 -1.29 1.36
CA ARG A 296 11.19 -1.78 0.67
C ARG A 296 11.57 -2.50 -0.61
N LYS A 297 12.55 -1.95 -1.34
CA LYS A 297 13.08 -2.57 -2.55
C LYS A 297 13.66 -3.95 -2.25
N GLU A 298 14.46 -4.10 -1.20
CA GLU A 298 15.03 -5.39 -0.80
C GLU A 298 13.97 -6.39 -0.34
N LEU A 299 13.00 -5.93 0.45
CA LEU A 299 11.92 -6.78 0.95
C LEU A 299 11.06 -7.30 -0.20
N PHE A 300 10.67 -6.45 -1.15
CA PHE A 300 9.91 -6.85 -2.34
C PHE A 300 10.74 -7.62 -3.38
N ALA A 301 12.05 -7.36 -3.50
CA ALA A 301 12.92 -8.16 -4.38
C ALA A 301 12.98 -9.63 -3.92
N ARG A 302 12.95 -9.88 -2.61
CA ARG A 302 12.83 -11.25 -2.08
C ARG A 302 11.50 -11.91 -2.44
N VAL A 303 10.46 -11.12 -2.71
CA VAL A 303 9.10 -11.63 -2.97
C VAL A 303 8.95 -12.39 -4.31
N GLY A 304 10.01 -12.47 -5.12
CA GLY A 304 10.00 -13.22 -6.39
C GLY A 304 10.61 -14.63 -6.34
N GLU A 305 11.59 -14.89 -5.47
CA GLU A 305 12.41 -16.11 -5.51
C GLU A 305 11.99 -17.14 -4.44
N ASP A 306 11.71 -16.70 -3.21
CA ASP A 306 11.46 -17.58 -2.04
C ASP A 306 10.18 -17.24 -1.25
N VAL A 307 9.24 -16.50 -1.87
CA VAL A 307 8.04 -16.02 -1.19
C VAL A 307 6.78 -16.62 -1.75
N GLU A 308 5.96 -17.15 -0.83
CA GLU A 308 4.64 -17.66 -1.13
C GLU A 308 3.59 -16.58 -0.86
N ARG A 309 2.96 -16.09 -1.93
CA ARG A 309 1.82 -15.17 -1.83
C ARG A 309 0.53 -15.94 -1.62
N ILE A 310 -0.14 -15.70 -0.49
CA ILE A 310 -1.46 -16.24 -0.19
C ILE A 310 -2.51 -15.14 -0.37
N VAL A 311 -3.35 -15.30 -1.39
CA VAL A 311 -4.50 -14.41 -1.60
C VAL A 311 -5.60 -14.74 -0.58
N HIS A 312 -6.19 -13.70 0.02
CA HIS A 312 -7.30 -13.78 0.97
C HIS A 312 -8.60 -14.31 0.32
N THR A 313 -8.58 -15.59 -0.06
CA THR A 313 -9.72 -16.40 -0.53
C THR A 313 -10.30 -17.20 0.64
N LYS A 314 -11.45 -17.87 0.49
CA LYS A 314 -12.11 -18.55 1.61
C LYS A 314 -11.23 -19.52 2.42
N ASP A 315 -10.20 -20.11 1.80
CA ASP A 315 -9.31 -21.10 2.41
C ASP A 315 -7.94 -20.52 2.82
N TRP A 316 -7.73 -19.21 2.72
CA TRP A 316 -6.42 -18.57 2.96
C TRP A 316 -5.87 -18.87 4.36
N MET A 317 -6.74 -18.87 5.38
CA MET A 317 -6.35 -19.14 6.76
C MET A 317 -5.86 -20.57 6.94
N GLN A 318 -6.52 -21.54 6.29
CA GLN A 318 -6.10 -22.94 6.35
C GLN A 318 -4.76 -23.16 5.63
N GLN A 319 -4.51 -22.41 4.55
CA GLN A 319 -3.22 -22.43 3.87
C GLN A 319 -2.11 -21.91 4.79
N LEU A 320 -2.33 -20.75 5.42
CA LEU A 320 -1.37 -20.17 6.35
C LEU A 320 -1.10 -21.08 7.56
N ASP A 321 -2.15 -21.61 8.20
CA ASP A 321 -2.05 -22.56 9.32
C ASP A 321 -1.17 -23.77 8.97
N ASN A 322 -1.40 -24.38 7.80
CA ASN A 322 -0.59 -25.51 7.35
C ASN A 322 0.88 -25.15 7.18
N ILE A 323 1.19 -23.96 6.63
CA ILE A 323 2.59 -23.52 6.46
C ILE A 323 3.24 -23.27 7.81
N VAL A 324 2.54 -22.59 8.72
CA VAL A 324 3.03 -22.31 10.08
C VAL A 324 3.30 -23.61 10.84
N ARG A 325 2.37 -24.57 10.78
CA ARG A 325 2.55 -25.89 11.42
C ARG A 325 3.78 -26.61 10.87
N LEU A 326 3.90 -26.74 9.55
CA LEU A 326 5.05 -27.40 8.91
C LEU A 326 6.38 -26.72 9.28
N ALA A 327 6.42 -25.39 9.31
CA ALA A 327 7.64 -24.66 9.67
C ALA A 327 8.04 -24.85 11.15
N ARG A 328 7.06 -25.02 12.06
CA ARG A 328 7.33 -25.34 13.47
C ARG A 328 7.79 -26.79 13.65
N ASP A 329 7.20 -27.71 12.90
CA ASP A 329 7.58 -29.13 12.92
C ASP A 329 9.02 -29.32 12.40
N ASP A 330 9.41 -28.61 11.33
CA ASP A 330 10.77 -28.64 10.79
C ASP A 330 11.84 -28.10 11.76
N GLN A 331 11.45 -27.30 12.75
CA GLN A 331 12.32 -26.76 13.80
C GLN A 331 12.32 -27.61 15.08
N SER A 332 11.39 -28.55 15.21
CA SER A 332 11.32 -29.42 16.38
C SER A 332 12.49 -30.42 16.32
N PRO A 333 13.24 -30.63 17.42
CA PRO A 333 14.30 -31.63 17.43
C PRO A 333 13.71 -32.99 17.04
N ARG A 334 14.32 -33.63 16.03
CA ARG A 334 13.91 -34.99 15.63
C ARG A 334 14.07 -35.91 16.84
N GLU A 335 13.15 -36.85 17.05
CA GLU A 335 13.10 -37.80 18.19
C GLU A 335 14.33 -38.71 18.38
N GLY A 336 15.50 -38.39 17.80
CA GLY A 336 16.79 -39.02 18.06
C GLY A 336 17.93 -38.06 18.41
N GLU A 337 17.66 -36.75 18.59
CA GLU A 337 18.65 -35.75 19.02
C GLU A 337 18.43 -35.22 20.46
N MET A 338 17.38 -35.67 21.13
CA MET A 338 17.26 -35.51 22.58
C MET A 338 17.92 -36.69 23.26
N ILE A 339 19.05 -36.40 23.91
CA ILE A 339 19.99 -37.31 24.60
C ILE A 339 19.30 -38.34 25.49
#